data_AF-A0A3D2BUX9-F1
#
_entry.id   AF-A0A3D2BUX9-F1
#
_cell.length_a   1.000
_cell.length_b   1.000
_cell.length_c   1.000
_cell.angle_alpha   90.00
_cell.angle_beta   90.00
_cell.angle_gamma   90.00
#
_symmetry.space_group_name_H-M   'P 1'
#
loop_
_entity.id
_entity.type
_entity.pdbx_description
1 polymer ?
#
loop_
_entity_poly.entity_id
_entity_poly.type
_entity_poly.pdbx_seq_one_letter_code
_entity_poly.pdbx_strand_id
1 'polypeptide(L)' 'KPYRCKIRAPGFAFLQATDYLSKGHMLADMVAIVGSMDIVFGEIDR' A
#
# COMPACT_ATOMS: atom_id res chain seq x y z
N LYS A 1 -9.26 20.54 22.28
CA LYS A 1 -8.74 20.36 20.91
C LYS A 1 -7.56 19.41 20.97
N PRO A 2 -7.50 18.34 20.16
CA PRO A 2 -6.36 17.43 20.17
C PRO A 2 -5.10 18.16 19.68
N TYR A 3 -3.97 17.93 20.37
CA TYR A 3 -2.67 18.52 20.02
C TYR A 3 -2.03 17.85 18.80
N ARG A 4 -2.29 16.55 18.57
CA ARG A 4 -1.90 15.80 17.37
C ARG A 4 -2.73 14.51 17.23
N CYS A 5 -3.17 14.20 16.01
CA CYS A 5 -3.75 12.90 15.66
C CYS A 5 -2.90 12.26 14.56
N LYS A 6 -2.20 11.17 14.88
CA LYS A 6 -1.45 10.36 13.90
C LYS A 6 -2.19 9.05 13.72
N ILE A 7 -2.70 8.80 12.52
CA ILE A 7 -3.35 7.54 12.14
C ILE A 7 -2.32 6.74 11.35
N ARG A 8 -2.19 5.44 11.64
CA ARG A 8 -1.32 4.54 10.90
C ARG A 8 -2.20 3.59 10.10
N ALA A 9 -2.32 3.86 8.80
CA ALA A 9 -3.04 2.99 7.90
C ALA A 9 -2.24 1.69 7.62
N PRO A 10 -2.91 0.53 7.55
CA PRO A 10 -2.28 -0.73 7.15
C PRO A 10 -1.79 -0.67 5.68
N GLY A 11 -2.51 0.04 4.81
CA GLY A 11 -2.18 0.21 3.40
C GLY A 11 -0.77 0.80 3.16
N PHE A 12 -0.26 1.61 4.08
CA PHE A 12 1.09 2.18 3.97
C PHE A 12 2.20 1.12 4.07
N ALA A 13 2.00 0.09 4.91
CA ALA A 13 2.94 -1.02 5.03
C ALA A 13 2.85 -1.98 3.83
N PHE A 14 1.65 -2.21 3.31
CA PHE A 14 1.45 -3.02 2.10
C PHE A 14 2.06 -2.36 0.86
N LEU A 15 1.99 -1.03 0.75
CA LEU A 15 2.63 -0.28 -0.32
C LEU A 15 4.16 -0.44 -0.32
N GLN A 16 4.79 -0.58 0.84
CA GLN A 16 6.22 -0.91 0.92
C GLN A 16 6.53 -2.36 0.51
N ALA A 17 5.63 -3.30 0.80
CA ALA A 17 5.82 -4.70 0.43
C ALA A 17 5.71 -4.93 -1.09
N THR A 18 4.97 -4.08 -1.81
CA THR A 18 4.85 -4.14 -3.29
C THR A 18 6.20 -4.11 -4.01
N ASP A 19 7.20 -3.36 -3.54
CA ASP A 19 8.54 -3.32 -4.17
C ASP A 19 9.27 -4.67 -4.05
N TYR A 20 9.08 -5.37 -2.94
CA TYR A 20 9.66 -6.69 -2.76
C TYR A 20 8.92 -7.74 -3.60
N LEU A 21 7.59 -7.70 -3.60
CA LEU A 21 6.75 -8.66 -4.31
C LEU A 21 6.80 -8.50 -5.84
N SER A 22 7.13 -7.31 -6.34
CA SER A 22 7.22 -7.04 -7.78
C SER A 22 8.56 -7.39 -8.42
N LYS A 23 9.60 -7.67 -7.61
CA LYS A 23 10.94 -7.99 -8.14
C LYS A 23 10.92 -9.32 -8.90
N GLY A 24 11.31 -9.26 -10.17
CA GLY A 24 11.36 -10.43 -11.06
C GLY A 24 10.03 -10.75 -11.76
N HIS A 25 9.00 -9.95 -11.53
CA HIS A 25 7.70 -10.07 -12.20
C HIS A 25 7.56 -9.09 -13.36
N MET A 26 6.62 -9.37 -14.27
CA MET A 26 6.34 -8.49 -15.40
C MET A 26 5.44 -7.32 -14.99
N LEU A 27 5.43 -6.25 -15.79
CA LEU A 27 4.56 -5.09 -15.54
C LEU A 27 3.07 -5.46 -15.52
N ALA A 28 2.68 -6.53 -16.21
CA ALA A 28 1.33 -7.07 -16.17
C ALA A 28 0.97 -7.67 -14.79
N ASP A 29 1.94 -8.26 -14.10
CA ASP A 29 1.75 -8.90 -12.80
C ASP A 29 1.62 -7.87 -11.67
N MET A 30 2.10 -6.63 -11.88
CA MET A 30 1.96 -5.54 -10.91
C MET A 30 0.50 -5.29 -10.52
N VAL A 31 -0.41 -5.33 -11.49
CA VAL A 31 -1.84 -5.10 -11.25
C VAL A 31 -2.44 -6.23 -10.43
N ALA A 32 -2.03 -7.47 -10.68
CA ALA A 32 -2.46 -8.63 -9.91
C ALA A 32 -1.93 -8.59 -8.46
N ILE A 33 -0.67 -8.20 -8.28
CA ILE A 33 -0.04 -8.02 -6.97
C ILE A 33 -0.76 -6.94 -6.16
N VAL A 34 -0.99 -5.76 -6.75
CA VAL A 34 -1.70 -4.66 -6.08
C VAL A 34 -3.15 -5.03 -5.77
N GLY A 35 -3.85 -5.69 -6.71
CA GLY A 35 -5.22 -6.16 -6.51
C GLY A 35 -5.34 -7.24 -5.43
N SER A 36 -4.31 -8.07 -5.22
CA SER A 36 -4.30 -9.11 -4.20
C SER A 36 -4.15 -8.57 -2.77
N MET A 37 -3.56 -7.39 -2.60
CA MET A 37 -3.30 -6.75 -1.30
C MET A 37 -4.39 -5.76 -0.88
N ASP A 38 -5.41 -5.54 -1.72
CA ASP A 38 -6.53 -4.63 -1.49
C ASP A 38 -6.11 -3.25 -0.95
N ILE A 39 -5.21 -2.60 -1.70
CA ILE A 39 -4.64 -1.30 -1.29
C ILE A 39 -5.65 -0.18 -1.57
N VAL A 40 -6.28 0.33 -0.51
CA VAL A 40 -7.17 1.50 -0.59
C VAL A 40 -6.36 2.79 -0.42
N PHE A 41 -6.15 3.51 -1.53
CA PHE A 41 -5.37 4.76 -1.53
C PHE A 41 -5.92 5.87 -0.62
N GLY A 42 -7.24 5.86 -0.33
CA GLY A 42 -7.87 6.83 0.56
C GLY A 42 -7.41 6.77 2.02
N GLU A 43 -6.80 5.65 2.45
CA GLU A 43 -6.19 5.52 3.79
C GLU A 43 -4.72 5.96 3.83
N ILE A 44 -4.04 5.93 2.67
CA ILE A 44 -2.59 6.16 2.56
C ILE A 44 -2.26 7.65 2.50
N ASP A 45 -3.15 8.47 1.95
CA ASP A 45 -2.97 9.91 1.72
C ASP A 45 -3.30 10.80 2.95
N ARG A 46 -3.49 10.22 4.15
CA ARG A 46 -3.88 10.95 5.39
C ARG A 46 -2.79 11.08 6.43
#